data_AF-A0A4R0YJJ7-F1
#
_entry.id   AF-A0A4R0YJJ7-F1
#
_cell.length_a   1.000
_cell.length_b   1.000
_cell.length_c   1.000
_cell.angle_alpha   90.00
_cell.angle_beta   90.00
_cell.angle_gamma   90.00
#
_symmetry.space_group_name_H-M   'P 1'
#
loop_
_entity.id
_entity.type
_entity.pdbx_description
1 polymer ?
#
loop_
_entity_poly.entity_id
_entity_poly.type
_entity_poly.pdbx_seq_one_letter_code
_entity_poly.pdbx_strand_id
1 'polypeptide(L)'
;MKKFCCVAALAVVVSGCVSAPTKSLDSGSTFQGKHVVVTQYAKPDFSAMTPGKAAFGLFGAMAMISAGNELVKSENIEDPAIEISDHLASDMAVKRSATILPASHQIAVDDNPSSLVKIYPGADVILDVKTINWMYNYYPTNWGKYHVMYTARVRLIDGKTGALVAQHMCKVDPTDPNDPPSNDALRADHAALLKQFLHKAANTCISDVEQQALRV
;
A
#
# COMPACT_ATOMS: atom_id res chain seq x y z
N MET A 1 -63.75 -12.95 -3.81
CA MET A 1 -62.74 -12.36 -4.73
C MET A 1 -61.70 -11.66 -3.87
N LYS A 2 -60.48 -12.19 -3.80
CA LYS A 2 -59.38 -11.71 -2.94
C LYS A 2 -58.52 -10.72 -3.74
N LYS A 3 -58.20 -9.55 -3.17
CA LYS A 3 -57.12 -8.67 -3.64
C LYS A 3 -56.20 -8.39 -2.45
N PHE A 4 -55.02 -9.02 -2.47
CA PHE A 4 -53.92 -8.72 -1.56
C PHE A 4 -53.05 -7.66 -2.22
N CYS A 5 -52.94 -6.47 -1.60
CA CYS A 5 -51.90 -5.49 -1.92
C CYS A 5 -50.67 -5.79 -1.07
N CYS A 6 -49.62 -6.36 -1.67
CA CYS A 6 -48.30 -6.41 -1.06
C CYS A 6 -47.50 -5.19 -1.53
N VAL A 7 -47.32 -4.21 -0.63
CA VAL A 7 -46.32 -3.15 -0.79
C VAL A 7 -44.99 -3.70 -0.29
N ALA A 8 -44.06 -3.96 -1.21
CA ALA A 8 -42.70 -4.33 -0.85
C ALA A 8 -41.85 -3.06 -0.70
N ALA A 9 -41.46 -2.74 0.53
CA ALA A 9 -40.51 -1.67 0.83
C ALA A 9 -39.09 -2.15 0.51
N LEU A 10 -38.45 -1.51 -0.47
CA LEU A 10 -37.07 -1.75 -0.86
C LEU A 10 -36.14 -1.03 0.14
N ALA A 11 -35.58 -1.76 1.10
CA ALA A 11 -34.57 -1.22 2.01
C ALA A 11 -33.21 -1.17 1.30
N VAL A 12 -32.81 0.02 0.86
CA VAL A 12 -31.45 0.29 0.33
C VAL A 12 -30.50 0.31 1.52
N VAL A 13 -29.75 -0.77 1.71
CA VAL A 13 -28.68 -0.82 2.71
C VAL A 13 -27.47 -0.09 2.13
N VAL A 14 -27.30 1.16 2.53
CA VAL A 14 -26.10 1.95 2.21
C VAL A 14 -24.97 1.41 3.09
N SER A 15 -24.14 0.53 2.55
CA SER A 15 -22.89 0.12 3.20
C SER A 15 -21.92 1.29 3.17
N GLY A 16 -21.86 2.04 4.27
CA GLY A 16 -20.90 3.12 4.46
C GLY A 16 -19.47 2.63 4.32
N CYS A 17 -18.63 3.39 3.62
CA CYS A 17 -17.18 3.21 3.59
C CYS A 17 -16.65 3.29 5.02
N VAL A 18 -16.34 2.14 5.64
CA VAL A 18 -15.61 2.16 6.90
C VAL A 18 -14.18 2.60 6.59
N SER A 19 -13.81 3.79 7.06
CA SER A 19 -12.39 4.15 7.15
C SER A 19 -11.72 3.10 8.02
N ALA A 20 -10.69 2.41 7.50
CA ALA A 20 -9.95 1.44 8.29
C ALA A 20 -9.44 2.13 9.56
N PRO A 21 -9.66 1.56 10.76
CA PRO A 21 -9.27 2.23 12.00
C PRO A 21 -7.75 2.36 12.05
N THR A 22 -7.26 3.59 12.23
CA THR A 22 -5.87 3.85 12.61
C THR A 22 -5.71 3.47 14.08
N LYS A 23 -4.77 2.57 14.37
CA LYS A 23 -4.38 2.22 15.74
C LYS A 23 -2.96 2.72 15.93
N SER A 24 -2.76 3.66 16.84
CA SER A 24 -1.44 4.23 17.14
C SER A 24 -0.83 3.58 18.37
N LEU A 25 0.50 3.62 18.48
CA LEU A 25 1.18 3.37 19.74
C LEU A 25 1.02 4.56 20.69
N ASP A 26 0.76 4.29 21.97
CA ASP A 26 0.95 5.30 23.01
C ASP A 26 2.44 5.44 23.32
N SER A 27 2.89 6.69 23.39
CA SER A 27 4.29 7.08 23.31
C SER A 27 5.13 6.57 24.49
N GLY A 28 6.25 5.91 24.17
CA GLY A 28 7.41 5.77 25.05
C GLY A 28 7.79 4.33 25.42
N SER A 29 8.99 3.89 24.99
CA SER A 29 9.69 2.62 25.31
C SER A 29 9.28 1.32 24.60
N THR A 30 8.31 1.32 23.70
CA THR A 30 7.70 0.09 23.14
C THR A 30 8.66 -0.86 22.38
N PHE A 31 9.80 -0.38 21.88
CA PHE A 31 10.71 -1.19 21.04
C PHE A 31 12.09 -1.45 21.64
N GLN A 32 12.42 -0.89 22.81
CA GLN A 32 13.75 -1.02 23.36
C GLN A 32 14.05 -2.50 23.68
N GLY A 33 15.11 -3.04 23.07
CA GLY A 33 15.50 -4.44 23.22
C GLY A 33 14.52 -5.45 22.60
N LYS A 34 13.55 -5.00 21.80
CA LYS A 34 12.64 -5.90 21.07
C LYS A 34 13.31 -6.40 19.79
N HIS A 35 13.08 -7.67 19.46
CA HIS A 35 13.42 -8.21 18.16
C HIS A 35 12.31 -7.86 17.16
N VAL A 36 12.66 -7.11 16.13
CA VAL A 36 11.76 -6.72 15.05
C VAL A 36 12.12 -7.48 13.79
N VAL A 37 11.11 -7.98 13.08
CA VAL A 37 11.27 -8.55 11.75
C VAL A 37 10.38 -7.81 10.76
N VAL A 38 10.83 -7.75 9.51
CA VAL A 38 10.10 -7.09 8.43
C VAL A 38 9.46 -8.14 7.53
N THR A 39 8.18 -7.97 7.21
CA THR A 39 7.50 -8.86 6.26
C THR A 39 7.99 -8.64 4.84
N GLN A 40 8.05 -9.70 4.05
CA GLN A 40 8.27 -9.60 2.60
C GLN A 40 7.06 -10.14 1.85
N TYR A 41 6.62 -9.41 0.83
CA TYR A 41 5.52 -9.81 -0.06
C TYR A 41 6.03 -9.94 -1.50
N ALA A 42 5.32 -10.75 -2.29
CA ALA A 42 5.49 -10.70 -3.73
C ALA A 42 5.09 -9.31 -4.24
N LYS A 43 5.83 -8.79 -5.23
CA LYS A 43 5.53 -7.51 -5.86
C LYS A 43 4.07 -7.55 -6.40
N PRO A 44 3.19 -6.63 -5.96
CA PRO A 44 1.80 -6.65 -6.37
C PRO A 44 1.65 -6.16 -7.82
N ASP A 45 0.48 -6.44 -8.41
CA ASP A 45 0.15 -5.97 -9.75
C ASP A 45 0.11 -4.44 -9.83
N PHE A 46 0.75 -3.87 -10.84
CA PHE A 46 0.69 -2.45 -11.15
C PHE A 46 -0.30 -2.21 -12.30
N SER A 47 -1.20 -1.24 -12.14
CA SER A 47 -2.16 -0.89 -13.19
C SER A 47 -1.73 0.36 -13.96
N ALA A 48 -1.60 0.24 -15.28
CA ALA A 48 -1.32 1.34 -16.17
C ALA A 48 -2.54 1.63 -17.07
N MET A 49 -3.29 2.70 -16.78
CA MET A 49 -4.37 3.12 -17.68
C MET A 49 -3.77 3.75 -18.93
N THR A 50 -4.03 3.17 -20.10
CA THR A 50 -3.63 3.72 -21.39
C THR A 50 -4.85 4.08 -22.22
N PRO A 51 -4.76 5.05 -23.15
CA PRO A 51 -5.87 5.38 -24.04
C PRO A 51 -6.34 4.13 -24.79
N GLY A 52 -7.64 3.88 -24.82
CA GLY A 52 -8.25 2.73 -25.48
C GLY A 52 -8.47 1.47 -24.62
N LYS A 53 -7.67 1.24 -23.56
CA LYS A 53 -7.85 0.04 -22.71
C LYS A 53 -9.00 0.21 -21.71
N ALA A 54 -9.24 1.41 -21.20
CA ALA A 54 -10.31 1.67 -20.22
C ALA A 54 -11.74 1.50 -20.79
N ALA A 55 -11.92 1.53 -22.11
CA ALA A 55 -13.23 1.54 -22.76
C ALA A 55 -13.97 0.19 -22.74
N PHE A 56 -13.32 -0.91 -22.33
CA PHE A 56 -13.84 -2.29 -22.49
C PHE A 56 -14.21 -2.99 -21.17
N GLY A 57 -14.55 -2.23 -20.12
CA GLY A 57 -15.00 -2.80 -18.84
C GLY A 57 -13.95 -3.75 -18.21
N LEU A 58 -14.35 -4.97 -17.84
CA LEU A 58 -13.47 -5.96 -17.19
C LEU A 58 -12.26 -6.34 -18.07
N PHE A 59 -12.43 -6.43 -19.39
CA PHE A 59 -11.32 -6.67 -20.32
C PHE A 59 -10.33 -5.51 -20.31
N GLY A 60 -10.83 -4.30 -20.13
CA GLY A 60 -10.02 -3.12 -19.93
C GLY A 60 -9.18 -3.19 -18.66
N ALA A 61 -9.76 -3.63 -17.54
CA ALA A 61 -9.05 -3.79 -16.27
C ALA A 61 -7.87 -4.76 -16.38
N MET A 62 -8.09 -5.95 -16.96
CA MET A 62 -7.00 -6.93 -17.17
C MET A 62 -5.91 -6.38 -18.10
N ALA A 63 -6.31 -5.66 -19.16
CA ALA A 63 -5.36 -5.07 -20.10
C ALA A 63 -4.52 -3.94 -19.47
N MET A 64 -5.06 -3.21 -18.50
CA MET A 64 -4.33 -2.21 -17.71
C MET A 64 -3.32 -2.85 -16.76
N ILE A 65 -3.70 -3.92 -16.06
CA ILE A 65 -2.79 -4.68 -15.18
C ILE A 65 -1.65 -5.30 -15.99
N SER A 66 -1.97 -5.97 -17.10
CA SER A 66 -0.95 -6.57 -17.96
C SER A 66 0.06 -5.54 -18.47
N ALA A 67 -0.42 -4.37 -18.90
CA ALA A 67 0.44 -3.30 -19.39
C ALA A 67 1.31 -2.70 -18.28
N GLY A 68 0.75 -2.54 -17.09
CA GLY A 68 1.46 -2.01 -15.95
C GLY A 68 2.53 -2.96 -15.44
N ASN A 69 2.23 -4.25 -15.35
CA ASN A 69 3.20 -5.28 -14.99
C ASN A 69 4.33 -5.42 -16.01
N GLU A 70 4.02 -5.30 -17.30
CA GLU A 70 5.04 -5.26 -18.36
C GLU A 70 5.99 -4.07 -18.18
N LEU A 71 5.44 -2.87 -17.94
CA LEU A 71 6.22 -1.66 -17.67
C LEU A 71 7.11 -1.80 -16.43
N VAL A 72 6.54 -2.30 -15.32
CA VAL A 72 7.27 -2.53 -14.07
C VAL A 72 8.44 -3.49 -14.28
N LYS A 73 8.23 -4.53 -15.09
CA LYS A 73 9.27 -5.50 -15.42
C LYS A 73 10.31 -4.92 -16.37
N SER A 74 9.92 -4.23 -17.45
CA SER A 74 10.85 -3.72 -18.47
C SER A 74 11.75 -2.62 -17.92
N GLU A 75 11.19 -1.75 -17.06
CA GLU A 75 11.91 -0.60 -16.52
C GLU A 75 12.49 -0.84 -15.12
N ASN A 76 12.38 -2.06 -14.58
CA ASN A 76 12.82 -2.41 -13.22
C ASN A 76 12.27 -1.45 -12.16
N ILE A 77 10.95 -1.22 -12.17
CA ILE A 77 10.31 -0.39 -11.14
C ILE A 77 10.16 -1.23 -9.87
N GLU A 78 10.68 -0.70 -8.76
CA GLU A 78 10.59 -1.32 -7.44
C GLU A 78 9.26 -1.01 -6.77
N ASP A 79 8.82 -1.92 -5.90
CA ASP A 79 7.66 -1.69 -5.04
C ASP A 79 8.07 -0.70 -3.93
N PRO A 80 7.40 0.46 -3.79
CA PRO A 80 7.77 1.44 -2.77
C PRO A 80 7.59 0.91 -1.33
N ALA A 81 6.86 -0.19 -1.12
CA ALA A 81 6.78 -0.85 0.19
C ALA A 81 8.14 -1.31 0.71
N ILE A 82 9.08 -1.66 -0.18
CA ILE A 82 10.44 -2.06 0.20
C ILE A 82 11.15 -0.89 0.87
N GLU A 83 11.19 0.26 0.20
CA GLU A 83 11.80 1.49 0.72
C GLU A 83 11.17 1.92 2.05
N ILE A 84 9.82 1.90 2.14
CA ILE A 84 9.11 2.22 3.38
C ILE A 84 9.53 1.27 4.51
N SER A 85 9.62 -0.03 4.22
CA SER A 85 9.94 -1.05 5.22
C SER A 85 11.38 -0.93 5.74
N ASP A 86 12.34 -0.68 4.84
CA ASP A 86 13.76 -0.52 5.17
C ASP A 86 13.96 0.74 6.01
N HIS A 87 13.32 1.86 5.63
CA HIS A 87 13.42 3.10 6.38
C HIS A 87 12.84 2.96 7.80
N LEU A 88 11.61 2.44 7.92
CA LEU A 88 10.96 2.28 9.22
C LEU A 88 11.70 1.30 10.12
N ALA A 89 12.27 0.21 9.57
CA ALA A 89 13.10 -0.72 10.34
C ALA A 89 14.41 -0.06 10.81
N SER A 90 15.08 0.70 9.95
CA SER A 90 16.26 1.47 10.30
C SER A 90 15.97 2.45 11.45
N ASP A 91 14.84 3.15 11.38
CA ASP A 91 14.41 4.08 12.43
C ASP A 91 14.08 3.39 13.75
N MET A 92 13.45 2.21 13.71
CA MET A 92 13.25 1.41 14.93
C MET A 92 14.58 1.01 15.56
N ALA A 93 15.59 0.66 14.76
CA ALA A 93 16.91 0.31 15.26
C ALA A 93 17.62 1.54 15.87
N VAL A 94 17.71 2.63 15.12
CA VAL A 94 18.52 3.81 15.45
C VAL A 94 17.82 4.71 16.48
N LYS A 95 16.54 5.03 16.28
CA LYS A 95 15.79 5.97 17.13
C LYS A 95 15.13 5.29 18.32
N ARG A 96 14.96 3.97 18.32
CA ARG A 96 14.16 3.22 19.33
C ARG A 96 14.87 1.98 19.92
N SER A 97 16.13 1.74 19.57
CA SER A 97 16.96 0.64 20.10
C SER A 97 16.32 -0.75 19.96
N ALA A 98 15.59 -0.97 18.86
CA ALA A 98 15.17 -2.29 18.45
C ALA A 98 16.36 -3.07 17.87
N THR A 99 16.29 -4.40 17.91
CA THR A 99 17.20 -5.27 17.16
C THR A 99 16.45 -5.82 15.95
N ILE A 100 16.90 -5.45 14.75
CA ILE A 100 16.31 -5.97 13.52
C ILE A 100 16.88 -7.36 13.26
N LEU A 101 16.02 -8.36 13.22
CA LEU A 101 16.39 -9.71 12.85
C LEU A 101 16.67 -9.78 11.35
N PRO A 102 17.54 -10.71 10.90
CA PRO A 102 17.74 -10.95 9.47
C PRO A 102 16.41 -11.19 8.77
N ALA A 103 16.26 -10.60 7.58
CA ALA A 103 15.04 -10.76 6.82
C ALA A 103 14.81 -12.25 6.50
N SER A 104 13.59 -12.75 6.73
CA SER A 104 13.25 -14.09 6.28
C SER A 104 13.27 -14.12 4.77
N HIS A 105 13.91 -15.13 4.18
CA HIS A 105 13.79 -15.40 2.75
C HIS A 105 12.39 -15.92 2.35
N GLN A 106 11.47 -16.03 3.31
CA GLN A 106 10.09 -16.43 3.06
C GLN A 106 9.24 -15.23 2.65
N ILE A 107 8.64 -15.34 1.48
CA ILE A 107 7.60 -14.44 0.99
C ILE A 107 6.27 -14.83 1.63
N ALA A 108 5.62 -13.88 2.30
CA ALA A 108 4.30 -14.08 2.89
C ALA A 108 3.25 -14.32 1.80
N VAL A 109 2.52 -15.43 1.92
CA VAL A 109 1.46 -15.83 0.97
C VAL A 109 0.14 -15.10 1.21
N ASP A 110 -0.09 -14.65 2.43
CA ASP A 110 -1.24 -13.88 2.87
C ASP A 110 -0.80 -12.83 3.91
N ASP A 111 -1.72 -11.96 4.31
CA ASP A 111 -1.46 -10.92 5.30
C ASP A 111 -2.18 -11.16 6.64
N ASN A 112 -2.60 -12.40 6.90
CA ASN A 112 -3.22 -12.80 8.16
C ASN A 112 -2.16 -12.80 9.28
N PRO A 113 -2.35 -12.04 10.37
CA PRO A 113 -1.38 -11.98 11.48
C PRO A 113 -0.99 -13.36 12.04
N SER A 114 -1.94 -14.31 12.10
CA SER A 114 -1.68 -15.66 12.59
C SER A 114 -0.80 -16.51 11.66
N SER A 115 -0.83 -16.23 10.34
CA SER A 115 0.09 -16.82 9.36
C SER A 115 1.47 -16.19 9.49
N LEU A 116 1.54 -14.85 9.61
CA LEU A 116 2.80 -14.11 9.71
C LEU A 116 3.60 -14.51 10.96
N VAL A 117 2.96 -14.67 12.12
CA VAL A 117 3.64 -15.13 13.35
C VAL A 117 4.34 -16.49 13.17
N LYS A 118 3.80 -17.39 12.32
CA LYS A 118 4.42 -18.69 12.04
C LYS A 118 5.65 -18.59 11.14
N ILE A 119 5.65 -17.63 10.22
CA ILE A 119 6.77 -17.37 9.30
C ILE A 119 7.96 -16.77 10.05
N TYR A 120 7.69 -16.00 11.11
CA TYR A 120 8.70 -15.27 11.86
C TYR A 120 8.75 -15.64 13.34
N PRO A 121 9.10 -16.89 13.69
CA PRO A 121 9.18 -17.31 15.08
C PRO A 121 10.27 -16.54 15.84
N GLY A 122 9.98 -16.13 17.07
CA GLY A 122 10.95 -15.45 17.95
C GLY A 122 11.04 -13.94 17.79
N ALA A 123 10.33 -13.34 16.82
CA ALA A 123 10.14 -11.90 16.78
C ALA A 123 9.22 -11.45 17.92
N ASP A 124 9.55 -10.34 18.58
CA ASP A 124 8.62 -9.67 19.51
C ASP A 124 7.63 -8.79 18.73
N VAL A 125 8.06 -8.23 17.61
CA VAL A 125 7.26 -7.38 16.73
C VAL A 125 7.50 -7.74 15.28
N ILE A 126 6.41 -7.79 14.50
CA ILE A 126 6.46 -7.89 13.04
C ILE A 126 6.07 -6.51 12.49
N LEU A 127 7.00 -5.87 11.79
CA LEU A 127 6.76 -4.70 10.97
C LEU A 127 6.25 -5.18 9.62
N ASP A 128 4.96 -5.01 9.40
CA ASP A 128 4.28 -5.43 8.19
C ASP A 128 4.00 -4.22 7.30
N VAL A 129 4.60 -4.20 6.12
CA VAL A 129 4.44 -3.14 5.12
C VAL A 129 4.01 -3.77 3.81
N LYS A 130 2.87 -3.33 3.28
CA LYS A 130 2.29 -3.92 2.07
C LYS A 130 1.71 -2.85 1.16
N THR A 131 2.10 -2.86 -0.10
CA THR A 131 1.41 -2.11 -1.15
C THR A 131 0.04 -2.72 -1.39
N ILE A 132 -1.00 -1.90 -1.22
CA ILE A 132 -2.41 -2.27 -1.40
C ILE A 132 -2.88 -1.91 -2.81
N ASN A 133 -2.41 -0.77 -3.33
CA ASN A 133 -2.68 -0.34 -4.69
C ASN A 133 -1.56 0.55 -5.18
N TRP A 134 -1.23 0.43 -6.46
CA TRP A 134 -0.31 1.32 -7.14
C TRP A 134 -0.62 1.32 -8.63
N MET A 135 -0.80 2.52 -9.18
CA MET A 135 -1.25 2.70 -10.55
C MET A 135 -0.95 4.10 -11.07
N TYR A 136 -1.10 4.29 -12.38
CA TYR A 136 -1.37 5.62 -12.94
C TYR A 136 -2.62 5.58 -13.82
N ASN A 137 -3.34 6.69 -13.85
CA ASN A 137 -4.53 6.84 -14.68
C ASN A 137 -4.73 8.28 -15.17
N TYR A 138 -5.48 8.43 -16.27
CA TYR A 138 -5.78 9.75 -16.81
C TYR A 138 -6.85 10.47 -15.98
N TYR A 139 -6.80 11.80 -15.96
CA TYR A 139 -7.85 12.62 -15.37
C TYR A 139 -9.15 12.51 -16.17
N PRO A 140 -10.33 12.35 -15.52
CA PRO A 140 -11.60 12.18 -16.22
C PRO A 140 -11.95 13.29 -17.20
N THR A 141 -11.49 14.52 -16.93
CA THR A 141 -11.74 15.73 -17.73
C THR A 141 -10.55 16.13 -18.61
N ASN A 142 -9.41 15.43 -18.51
CA ASN A 142 -8.21 15.71 -19.29
C ASN A 142 -7.47 14.42 -19.64
N TRP A 143 -7.93 13.75 -20.70
CA TRP A 143 -7.56 12.37 -21.02
C TRP A 143 -6.08 12.18 -21.44
N GLY A 144 -5.38 13.27 -21.76
CA GLY A 144 -3.94 13.26 -22.06
C GLY A 144 -3.06 13.49 -20.84
N LYS A 145 -3.66 13.76 -19.68
CA LYS A 145 -2.97 14.09 -18.43
C LYS A 145 -3.22 13.02 -17.40
N TYR A 146 -2.18 12.65 -16.67
CA TYR A 146 -2.15 11.49 -15.80
C TYR A 146 -1.82 11.87 -14.38
N HIS A 147 -2.26 11.04 -13.46
CA HIS A 147 -1.82 11.07 -12.08
C HIS A 147 -1.41 9.67 -11.63
N VAL A 148 -0.54 9.63 -10.63
CA VAL A 148 -0.05 8.39 -10.01
C VAL A 148 -0.81 8.23 -8.71
N MET A 149 -1.24 7.02 -8.40
CA MET A 149 -1.88 6.71 -7.12
C MET A 149 -1.09 5.60 -6.45
N TYR A 150 -0.74 5.82 -5.19
CA TYR A 150 -0.08 4.83 -4.36
C TYR A 150 -0.83 4.66 -3.04
N THR A 151 -0.97 3.43 -2.59
CA THR A 151 -1.58 3.09 -1.31
C THR A 151 -0.80 1.97 -0.64
N ALA A 152 -0.34 2.22 0.58
CA ALA A 152 0.34 1.23 1.41
C ALA A 152 -0.34 1.09 2.76
N ARG A 153 -0.31 -0.11 3.30
CA ARG A 153 -0.68 -0.39 4.69
C ARG A 153 0.58 -0.71 5.48
N VAL A 154 0.72 -0.05 6.62
CA VAL A 154 1.73 -0.39 7.63
C VAL A 154 1.02 -0.91 8.87
N ARG A 155 1.50 -2.05 9.40
CA ARG A 155 1.01 -2.66 10.63
C ARG A 155 2.18 -3.01 11.53
N LEU A 156 1.94 -2.91 12.84
CA LEU A 156 2.76 -3.55 13.85
C LEU A 156 1.96 -4.67 14.46
N ILE A 157 2.52 -5.87 14.44
CA ILE A 157 1.88 -7.07 14.95
C ILE A 157 2.74 -7.60 16.10
N ASP A 158 2.11 -7.93 17.22
CA ASP A 158 2.77 -8.63 18.32
C ASP A 158 3.19 -10.03 17.85
N GLY A 159 4.50 -10.31 17.84
CA GLY A 159 5.06 -11.53 17.27
C GLY A 159 4.78 -12.79 18.06
N LYS A 160 4.19 -12.70 19.27
CA LYS A 160 3.83 -13.86 20.12
C LYS A 160 2.36 -14.22 19.98
N THR A 161 1.51 -13.21 19.91
CA THR A 161 0.04 -13.35 19.95
C THR A 161 -0.62 -13.14 18.59
N GLY A 162 0.07 -12.48 17.66
CA GLY A 162 -0.51 -12.04 16.38
C GLY A 162 -1.46 -10.85 16.54
N ALA A 163 -1.51 -10.21 17.71
CA ALA A 163 -2.38 -9.06 17.93
C ALA A 163 -1.91 -7.85 17.11
N LEU A 164 -2.84 -7.17 16.47
CA LEU A 164 -2.56 -5.90 15.79
C LEU A 164 -2.30 -4.82 16.85
N VAL A 165 -1.07 -4.37 16.96
CA VAL A 165 -0.61 -3.36 17.92
C VAL A 165 -0.85 -1.97 17.37
N ALA A 166 -0.48 -1.75 16.10
CA ALA A 166 -0.72 -0.49 15.40
C ALA A 166 -1.02 -0.74 13.92
N GLN A 167 -1.71 0.20 13.28
CA GLN A 167 -1.98 0.17 11.85
C GLN A 167 -2.18 1.58 11.32
N HIS A 168 -1.64 1.83 10.12
CA HIS A 168 -1.90 3.01 9.32
C HIS A 168 -2.08 2.66 7.85
N MET A 169 -2.94 3.40 7.16
CA MET A 169 -3.14 3.29 5.72
C MET A 169 -2.72 4.61 5.09
N CYS A 170 -1.64 4.58 4.32
CA CYS A 170 -1.15 5.73 3.57
C CYS A 170 -1.76 5.72 2.16
N LYS A 171 -2.32 6.85 1.72
CA LYS A 171 -2.83 7.04 0.36
C LYS A 171 -2.25 8.33 -0.19
N VAL A 172 -1.50 8.25 -1.27
CA VAL A 172 -0.77 9.39 -1.85
C VAL A 172 -1.01 9.46 -3.35
N ASP A 173 -1.34 10.66 -3.80
CA ASP A 173 -1.13 11.08 -5.18
C ASP A 173 0.07 12.02 -5.20
N PRO A 174 1.25 11.57 -5.67
CA PRO A 174 2.47 12.37 -5.63
C PRO A 174 2.54 13.40 -6.77
N THR A 175 1.57 13.42 -7.69
CA THR A 175 1.57 14.29 -8.87
C THR A 175 1.05 15.69 -8.56
N ASP A 176 1.52 16.69 -9.31
CA ASP A 176 0.99 18.05 -9.22
C ASP A 176 -0.27 18.16 -10.08
N PRO A 177 -1.46 18.42 -9.50
CA PRO A 177 -2.69 18.57 -10.28
C PRO A 177 -2.67 19.79 -11.21
N ASN A 178 -1.79 20.77 -10.99
CA ASN A 178 -1.64 21.95 -11.85
C ASN A 178 -0.71 21.72 -13.04
N ASP A 179 0.21 20.76 -12.93
CA ASP A 179 1.10 20.34 -14.02
C ASP A 179 1.19 18.82 -14.14
N PRO A 180 0.09 18.15 -14.51
CA PRO A 180 0.08 16.70 -14.60
C PRO A 180 0.90 16.21 -15.81
N PRO A 181 1.59 15.07 -15.71
CA PRO A 181 2.35 14.47 -16.81
C PRO A 181 1.46 13.89 -17.90
N SER A 182 2.04 13.66 -19.09
CA SER A 182 1.44 12.79 -20.11
C SER A 182 1.84 11.33 -19.89
N ASN A 183 1.19 10.38 -20.60
CA ASN A 183 1.61 8.98 -20.57
C ASN A 183 3.06 8.82 -21.07
N ASP A 184 3.42 9.51 -22.15
CA ASP A 184 4.77 9.46 -22.72
C ASP A 184 5.80 9.98 -21.72
N ALA A 185 5.49 11.06 -20.98
CA ALA A 185 6.40 11.59 -19.96
C ALA A 185 6.62 10.58 -18.81
N LEU A 186 5.59 9.85 -18.38
CA LEU A 186 5.71 8.80 -17.36
C LEU A 186 6.56 7.60 -17.81
N ARG A 187 6.65 7.37 -19.13
CA ARG A 187 7.34 6.21 -19.72
C ARG A 187 8.70 6.57 -20.33
N ALA A 188 8.95 7.84 -20.57
CA ALA A 188 10.22 8.35 -21.08
C ALA A 188 11.37 8.04 -20.12
N ASP A 189 12.59 8.02 -20.67
CA ASP A 189 13.83 7.88 -19.90
C ASP A 189 13.79 6.75 -18.87
N HIS A 190 13.48 5.53 -19.33
CA HIS A 190 13.34 4.36 -18.45
C HIS A 190 12.37 4.55 -17.28
N ALA A 191 11.26 5.23 -17.56
CA ALA A 191 10.23 5.62 -16.59
C ALA A 191 10.77 6.42 -15.39
N ALA A 192 11.80 7.26 -15.59
CA ALA A 192 12.44 8.05 -14.54
C ALA A 192 11.43 8.89 -13.74
N LEU A 193 10.50 9.56 -14.44
CA LEU A 193 9.48 10.39 -13.79
C LEU A 193 8.51 9.55 -12.93
N LEU A 194 8.10 8.38 -13.41
CA LEU A 194 7.23 7.48 -12.64
C LEU A 194 7.96 6.97 -11.38
N LYS A 195 9.23 6.59 -11.50
CA LYS A 195 10.07 6.18 -10.35
C LYS A 195 10.20 7.31 -9.33
N GLN A 196 10.41 8.55 -9.80
CA GLN A 196 10.47 9.72 -8.93
C GLN A 196 9.15 9.93 -8.16
N PHE A 197 8.00 9.79 -8.83
CA PHE A 197 6.70 9.91 -8.17
C PHE A 197 6.48 8.80 -7.14
N LEU A 198 6.85 7.55 -7.45
CA LEU A 198 6.74 6.43 -6.52
C LEU A 198 7.66 6.59 -5.30
N HIS A 199 8.89 7.08 -5.49
CA HIS A 199 9.81 7.44 -4.41
C HIS A 199 9.25 8.58 -3.55
N LYS A 200 8.69 9.62 -4.16
CA LYS A 200 7.99 10.70 -3.44
C LYS A 200 6.82 10.17 -2.62
N ALA A 201 6.07 9.20 -3.14
CA ALA A 201 4.98 8.55 -2.42
C ALA A 201 5.50 7.74 -1.22
N ALA A 202 6.60 6.99 -1.37
CA ALA A 202 7.25 6.30 -0.24
C ALA A 202 7.65 7.26 0.87
N ASN A 203 8.39 8.32 0.56
CA ASN A 203 8.80 9.34 1.53
C ASN A 203 7.60 9.98 2.25
N THR A 204 6.54 10.27 1.50
CA THR A 204 5.30 10.82 2.09
C THR A 204 4.68 9.82 3.07
N CYS A 205 4.62 8.53 2.69
CA CYS A 205 4.09 7.49 3.55
C CYS A 205 4.94 7.22 4.79
N ILE A 206 6.27 7.26 4.69
CA ILE A 206 7.17 7.15 5.84
C ILE A 206 6.83 8.23 6.85
N SER A 207 6.81 9.50 6.41
CA SER A 207 6.52 10.63 7.28
C SER A 207 5.13 10.54 7.94
N ASP A 208 4.12 10.14 7.17
CA ASP A 208 2.75 9.99 7.68
C ASP A 208 2.64 8.85 8.71
N VAL A 209 3.29 7.70 8.46
CA VAL A 209 3.34 6.58 9.40
C VAL A 209 4.08 6.93 10.69
N GLU A 210 5.23 7.61 10.57
CA GLU A 210 6.00 8.10 11.70
C GLU A 210 5.16 9.01 12.59
N GLN A 211 4.42 9.95 12.01
CA GLN A 211 3.59 10.90 12.75
C GLN A 211 2.32 10.27 13.34
N GLN A 212 1.62 9.43 12.58
CA GLN A 212 0.27 8.95 12.93
C GLN A 212 0.26 7.62 13.69
N ALA A 213 1.13 6.67 13.33
CA ALA A 213 1.14 5.33 13.94
C ALA A 213 2.26 5.14 14.95
N LEU A 214 3.45 5.66 14.68
CA LEU A 214 4.61 5.50 15.56
C LEU A 214 4.78 6.67 16.54
N ARG A 215 4.16 7.83 16.25
CA ARG A 215 4.24 9.08 17.01
C ARG A 215 5.68 9.45 17.37
N VAL A 216 6.54 9.50 16.35
CA VAL A 216 7.99 9.76 16.49
C VAL A 216 8.42 11.12 15.99
#